data_AF-A0A960SF44-F1
#
_entry.id   AF-A0A960SF44-F1
#
_cell.length_a   1.000
_cell.length_b   1.000
_cell.length_c   1.000
_cell.angle_alpha   90.00
_cell.angle_beta   90.00
_cell.angle_gamma   90.00
#
_symmetry.space_group_name_H-M   'P 1'
#
loop_
_entity.id
_entity.type
_entity.pdbx_description
1 polymer ?
#
loop_
_entity_poly.entity_id
_entity_poly.type
_entity_poly.pdbx_seq_one_letter_code
_entity_poly.pdbx_strand_id
1 'polypeptide(L)'
;MGVICTLLLTACTENNKLPVDIPEGFATDTLKEFARQAEVEILFDRQGVYGVRTNHVEGRYDPASALRIMLENTPLAVNYERETGAYAVFRKE
;
A
#
# COMPACT_ATOMS: atom_id res chain seq x y z
N MET A 1 -18.37 36.78 29.34
CA MET A 1 -18.47 35.33 29.58
C MET A 1 -17.98 34.64 28.32
N GLY A 2 -16.79 34.02 28.42
CA GLY A 2 -15.92 33.69 27.29
C GLY A 2 -16.38 32.48 26.49
N VAL A 3 -16.17 32.58 25.19
CA VAL A 3 -16.59 31.65 24.15
C VAL A 3 -15.66 30.43 24.12
N ILE A 4 -16.28 29.25 24.14
CA ILE A 4 -15.94 27.95 23.53
C ILE A 4 -14.56 27.87 22.84
N CYS A 5 -13.78 26.84 23.19
CA CYS A 5 -12.92 26.16 22.22
C CYS A 5 -12.63 24.72 22.71
N THR A 6 -13.57 23.82 22.50
CA THR A 6 -13.36 22.38 22.69
C THR A 6 -12.31 21.93 21.68
N LEU A 7 -11.07 21.78 22.13
CA LEU A 7 -9.97 21.24 21.34
C LEU A 7 -10.31 19.79 20.97
N LEU A 8 -10.88 19.61 19.77
CA LEU A 8 -10.81 18.34 19.06
C LEU A 8 -9.34 18.12 18.73
N LEU A 9 -8.67 17.33 19.57
CA LEU A 9 -7.34 16.82 19.31
C LEU A 9 -7.47 15.81 18.17
N THR A 10 -7.48 16.29 16.93
CA THR A 10 -7.24 15.42 15.77
C THR A 10 -5.81 14.94 15.91
N ALA A 11 -5.63 13.71 16.39
CA ALA A 11 -4.36 13.02 16.31
C ALA A 11 -4.00 12.91 14.82
N CYS A 12 -3.05 13.72 14.39
CA CYS A 12 -2.34 13.48 13.14
C CYS A 12 -1.56 12.19 13.37
N THR A 13 -2.13 11.04 12.97
CA THR A 13 -1.37 9.80 12.84
C THR A 13 -0.05 10.14 12.18
N GLU A 14 1.05 9.80 12.86
CA GLU A 14 2.40 9.91 12.32
C GLU A 14 2.48 8.92 11.14
N ASN A 15 2.02 9.38 9.99
CA ASN A 15 2.02 8.59 8.78
C ASN A 15 3.49 8.48 8.39
N ASN A 16 4.13 7.35 8.69
CA ASN A 16 5.51 7.06 8.33
C ASN A 16 5.59 6.95 6.80
N LYS A 17 5.68 8.12 6.16
CA LYS A 17 5.66 8.26 4.70
C LYS A 17 7.08 8.09 4.16
N LEU A 18 7.28 7.01 3.43
CA LEU A 18 8.52 6.75 2.71
C LEU A 18 8.42 7.29 1.26
N PRO A 19 9.55 7.65 0.64
CA PRO A 19 9.59 7.88 -0.80
C PRO A 19 9.34 6.56 -1.54
N VAL A 20 8.32 6.53 -2.38
CA VAL A 20 7.97 5.41 -3.26
C VAL A 20 8.13 5.88 -4.70
N ASP A 21 8.75 5.06 -5.54
CA ASP A 21 8.93 5.30 -6.97
C ASP A 21 8.92 3.94 -7.69
N ILE A 22 7.72 3.46 -8.01
CA ILE A 22 7.52 2.17 -8.66
C ILE A 22 6.88 2.38 -10.02
N PRO A 23 7.58 2.07 -11.13
CA PRO A 23 7.03 2.15 -12.48
C PRO A 23 5.81 1.24 -12.63
N GLU A 24 4.90 1.62 -13.54
CA GLU A 24 3.86 0.69 -13.98
C GLU A 24 4.49 -0.56 -14.63
N GLY A 25 3.86 -1.72 -14.44
CA GLY A 25 4.45 -2.97 -14.89
C GLY A 25 3.67 -4.19 -14.45
N PHE A 26 4.21 -5.38 -14.70
CA PHE A 26 3.58 -6.63 -14.26
C PHE A 26 3.66 -6.76 -12.73
N ALA A 27 2.53 -7.14 -12.12
CA ALA A 27 2.41 -7.29 -10.67
C ALA A 27 3.48 -8.22 -10.07
N THR A 28 3.91 -9.25 -10.80
CA THR A 28 4.99 -10.16 -10.38
C THR A 28 6.32 -9.49 -10.11
N ASP A 29 6.60 -8.39 -10.80
CA ASP A 29 7.87 -7.67 -10.76
C ASP A 29 7.74 -6.43 -9.89
N THR A 30 6.66 -5.66 -10.10
CA THR A 30 6.42 -4.42 -9.37
C THR A 30 6.14 -4.66 -7.88
N LEU A 31 5.43 -5.72 -7.50
CA LEU A 31 5.20 -6.05 -6.08
C LEU A 31 6.52 -6.40 -5.36
N LYS A 32 7.44 -7.09 -6.03
CA LYS A 32 8.76 -7.40 -5.46
C LYS A 32 9.60 -6.15 -5.30
N GLU A 33 9.55 -5.27 -6.29
CA GLU A 33 10.27 -3.99 -6.24
C GLU A 33 9.71 -3.10 -5.12
N PHE A 34 8.39 -3.04 -4.97
CA PHE A 34 7.75 -2.35 -3.85
C PHE A 34 8.18 -2.93 -2.50
N ALA A 35 8.16 -4.26 -2.33
CA ALA A 35 8.62 -4.92 -1.11
C ALA A 35 10.06 -4.53 -0.74
N ARG A 36 10.93 -4.48 -1.76
CA ARG A 36 12.34 -4.10 -1.63
C ARG A 36 12.53 -2.63 -1.26
N GLN A 37 11.81 -1.72 -1.90
CA GLN A 37 11.93 -0.27 -1.65
C GLN A 37 11.30 0.14 -0.32
N ALA A 38 10.17 -0.47 0.04
CA ALA A 38 9.43 -0.15 1.26
C ALA A 38 9.90 -0.93 2.49
N GLU A 39 10.83 -1.87 2.31
CA GLU A 39 11.34 -2.76 3.37
C GLU A 39 10.20 -3.51 4.08
N VAL A 40 9.22 -3.98 3.30
CA VAL A 40 8.04 -4.71 3.79
C VAL A 40 7.98 -6.11 3.20
N GLU A 41 7.34 -7.02 3.91
CA GLU A 41 7.04 -8.36 3.41
C GLU A 41 5.71 -8.36 2.65
N ILE A 42 5.69 -9.00 1.47
CA ILE A 42 4.47 -9.18 0.67
C ILE A 42 4.32 -10.65 0.30
N LEU A 43 3.16 -11.21 0.63
CA LEU A 43 2.78 -12.57 0.30
C LEU A 43 1.79 -12.55 -0.87
N PHE A 44 2.09 -13.27 -1.94
CA PHE A 44 1.19 -13.43 -3.07
C PHE A 44 1.41 -14.76 -3.80
N ASP A 45 0.34 -15.31 -4.35
CA ASP A 45 0.45 -16.42 -5.29
C ASP A 45 0.80 -15.90 -6.69
N ARG A 46 1.81 -16.52 -7.32
CA ARG A 46 2.29 -16.09 -8.65
C ARG A 46 1.22 -16.25 -9.72
N GLN A 47 0.37 -17.27 -9.63
CA GLN A 47 -0.69 -17.52 -10.60
C GLN A 47 -1.83 -16.51 -10.43
N GLY A 48 -2.14 -16.12 -9.20
CA GLY A 48 -3.16 -15.12 -8.86
C GLY A 48 -2.84 -13.71 -9.38
N VAL A 49 -1.56 -13.34 -9.45
CA VAL A 49 -1.11 -12.02 -9.95
C VAL A 49 -0.64 -12.02 -11.40
N TYR A 50 -0.58 -13.19 -12.04
CA TYR A 50 -0.02 -13.34 -13.38
C TYR A 50 -0.79 -12.52 -14.42
N GLY A 51 -0.06 -11.78 -15.26
CA GLY A 51 -0.63 -10.97 -16.34
C GLY A 51 -1.33 -9.70 -15.90
N VAL A 52 -1.44 -9.42 -14.59
CA VAL A 52 -1.99 -8.15 -14.10
C VAL A 52 -0.92 -7.07 -14.18
N ARG A 53 -1.30 -5.89 -14.69
CA ARG A 53 -0.46 -4.69 -14.64
C ARG A 53 -0.86 -3.80 -13.47
N THR A 54 0.11 -3.32 -12.73
CA THR A 54 -0.07 -2.36 -11.63
C THR A 54 0.16 -0.94 -12.13
N ASN A 55 -0.40 0.02 -11.42
CA ASN A 55 -0.21 1.43 -11.72
C ASN A 55 1.17 1.90 -11.28
N HIS A 56 1.63 3.00 -11.89
CA HIS A 56 2.75 3.77 -11.42
C HIS A 56 2.42 4.40 -10.06
N VAL A 57 3.37 4.33 -9.11
CA VAL A 57 3.24 5.01 -7.82
C VAL A 57 4.52 5.77 -7.53
N GLU A 58 4.41 7.10 -7.52
CA GLU A 58 5.48 8.01 -7.16
C GLU A 58 4.98 9.00 -6.09
N GLY A 59 5.80 9.21 -5.07
CA GLY A 59 5.53 10.22 -4.04
C GLY A 59 5.91 9.76 -2.64
N ARG A 60 5.24 10.34 -1.63
CA ARG A 60 5.49 10.01 -0.22
C ARG A 60 4.24 9.45 0.44
N TYR A 61 4.25 8.15 0.70
CA TYR A 61 3.11 7.40 1.21
C TYR A 61 3.55 6.45 2.31
N ASP A 62 2.64 6.09 3.22
CA ASP A 62 2.84 4.87 4.01
C ASP A 62 2.69 3.63 3.10
N PRO A 63 3.26 2.48 3.47
CA PRO A 63 3.27 1.31 2.59
C PRO A 63 1.87 0.83 2.20
N ALA A 64 0.91 0.87 3.11
CA ALA A 64 -0.46 0.41 2.86
C ALA A 64 -1.18 1.32 1.85
N SER A 65 -1.04 2.63 2.00
CA SER A 65 -1.58 3.60 1.05
C SER A 65 -0.95 3.46 -0.32
N ALA A 66 0.37 3.30 -0.39
CA ALA A 66 1.08 3.12 -1.66
C ALA A 66 0.63 1.84 -2.39
N LEU A 67 0.53 0.71 -1.69
CA LEU A 67 0.02 -0.54 -2.26
C LEU A 67 -1.41 -0.41 -2.76
N ARG A 68 -2.26 0.31 -2.03
CA ARG A 68 -3.64 0.54 -2.48
C ARG A 68 -3.71 1.36 -3.76
N ILE A 69 -2.88 2.40 -3.91
CA ILE A 69 -2.79 3.20 -5.14
C ILE A 69 -2.25 2.34 -6.30
N MET A 70 -1.21 1.56 -6.03
CA MET A 70 -0.57 0.66 -6.99
C MET A 70 -1.54 -0.37 -7.57
N LEU A 71 -2.47 -0.86 -6.74
CA LEU A 71 -3.45 -1.88 -7.09
C LEU A 71 -4.84 -1.30 -7.44
N GLU A 72 -4.99 0.02 -7.48
CA GLU A 72 -6.26 0.67 -7.80
C GLU A 72 -6.72 0.28 -9.22
N ASN A 73 -8.02 0.04 -9.39
CA ASN A 73 -8.61 -0.39 -10.67
C ASN A 73 -8.02 -1.70 -11.26
N THR A 74 -7.22 -2.44 -10.48
CA THR A 74 -6.78 -3.79 -10.83
C THR A 74 -7.70 -4.84 -10.22
N PRO A 75 -7.69 -6.09 -10.72
CA PRO A 75 -8.37 -7.20 -10.08
C PRO A 75 -7.69 -7.65 -8.77
N LEU A 76 -6.65 -6.95 -8.28
CA LEU A 76 -5.93 -7.30 -7.05
C LEU A 76 -6.41 -6.46 -5.87
N ALA A 77 -6.43 -7.09 -4.70
CA ALA A 77 -6.64 -6.47 -3.40
C ALA A 77 -5.45 -6.77 -2.48
N VAL A 78 -5.31 -5.97 -1.44
CA VAL A 78 -4.29 -6.13 -0.40
C VAL A 78 -4.96 -6.18 0.97
N ASN A 79 -4.49 -7.08 1.82
CA ASN A 79 -4.83 -7.14 3.24
C ASN A 79 -3.55 -7.08 4.07
N TYR A 80 -3.60 -6.38 5.20
CA TYR A 80 -2.48 -6.35 6.15
C TYR A 80 -2.69 -7.43 7.22
N GLU A 81 -1.76 -8.37 7.30
CA GLU A 81 -1.78 -9.44 8.28
C GLU A 81 -1.07 -8.98 9.57
N ARG A 82 -1.88 -8.64 10.59
CA ARG A 82 -1.35 -8.09 11.85
C ARG A 82 -0.48 -9.06 12.65
N GLU A 83 -0.59 -10.36 12.40
CA GLU A 83 0.19 -11.39 13.12
C GLU A 83 1.64 -11.47 12.60
N THR A 84 1.83 -11.39 11.28
CA THR A 84 3.16 -11.48 10.65
C THR A 84 3.75 -10.11 10.33
N GLY A 85 2.91 -9.07 10.23
CA GLY A 85 3.32 -7.75 9.73
C GLY A 85 3.46 -7.71 8.20
N ALA A 86 3.00 -8.75 7.49
CA ALA A 86 3.08 -8.85 6.04
C ALA A 86 1.83 -8.29 5.34
N TYR A 87 1.99 -7.92 4.07
CA TYR A 87 0.89 -7.58 3.17
C TYR A 87 0.53 -8.78 2.30
N ALA A 88 -0.67 -9.31 2.44
CA ALA A 88 -1.20 -10.35 1.56
C ALA A 88 -1.87 -9.71 0.34
N VAL A 89 -1.38 -10.02 -0.86
CA VAL A 89 -1.97 -9.59 -2.14
C VAL A 89 -2.66 -10.78 -2.81
N PHE A 90 -3.93 -10.61 -3.15
CA PHE A 90 -4.78 -11.64 -3.72
C PHE A 90 -5.71 -11.05 -4.77
N ARG A 91 -6.27 -11.92 -5.62
CA ARG A 91 -7.24 -11.50 -6.62
C ARG A 91 -8.63 -11.35 -5.98
N LYS A 92 -9.31 -10.26 -6.30
CA LYS A 92 -10.73 -10.05 -5.97
C LYS A 92 -11.54 -11.08 -6.77
N GLU A 93 -12.40 -11.82 -6.08
CA GLU A 93 -13.40 -12.69 -6.71
C GLU A 93 -14.51 -11.87 -7.39
#